data_AF-A0A945E8B1-F1
#
_entry.id   AF-A0A945E8B1-F1
#
_cell.length_a   1.000
_cell.length_b   1.000
_cell.length_c   1.000
_cell.angle_alpha   90.00
_cell.angle_beta   90.00
_cell.angle_gamma   90.00
#
_symmetry.space_group_name_H-M   'P 1'
#
loop_
_entity.id
_entity.type
_entity.pdbx_description
1 polymer ?
#
loop_
_entity_poly.entity_id
_entity_poly.type
_entity_poly.pdbx_seq_one_letter_code
_entity_poly.pdbx_strand_id
1 'polypeptide(L)'
;MKKNRMKNNFGVMQGRLLAKYQGRYQAHPIGYWQDEFFQAKDLGLDCIEFILDFNDAEKNPLLTKDGPSEILELSRKTGVVVRTVCADYFMEAPLHSIKEDV
;
A
#
# COMPACT_ATOMS: atom_id res chain seq x y z
N MET A 1 39.85 0.88 6.00
CA MET A 1 38.56 0.64 6.68
C MET A 1 37.43 1.00 5.72
N LYS A 2 36.55 0.05 5.33
CA LYS A 2 35.39 0.37 4.49
C LYS A 2 34.33 1.03 5.37
N LYS A 3 33.94 2.28 5.06
CA LYS A 3 32.80 2.95 5.72
C LYS A 3 31.56 2.10 5.49
N ASN A 4 30.96 1.58 6.55
CA ASN A 4 29.67 0.90 6.47
C ASN A 4 28.62 1.96 6.16
N ARG A 5 28.28 2.13 4.88
CA ARG A 5 27.27 3.09 4.44
C ARG A 5 25.91 2.54 4.85
N MET A 6 25.13 3.30 5.62
CA MET A 6 23.74 2.93 5.94
C MET A 6 23.00 2.66 4.63
N LYS A 7 22.33 1.51 4.55
CA LYS A 7 21.46 1.17 3.42
C LYS A 7 20.21 2.04 3.57
N ASN A 8 19.95 2.91 2.60
CA ASN A 8 18.69 3.62 2.52
C ASN A 8 17.65 2.65 1.97
N ASN A 9 16.48 2.58 2.61
CA ASN A 9 15.37 1.80 2.08
C ASN A 9 14.83 2.51 0.83
N PHE A 10 14.67 1.75 -0.25
CA PHE A 10 14.06 2.23 -1.48
C PHE A 10 12.73 1.50 -1.69
N GLY A 11 11.70 2.22 -2.12
CA GLY A 11 10.35 1.66 -2.21
C GLY A 11 9.53 2.27 -3.31
N VAL A 12 8.28 1.79 -3.42
CA VAL A 12 7.34 2.20 -4.46
C VAL A 12 5.96 2.50 -3.85
N MET A 13 5.22 3.41 -4.47
CA MET A 13 3.79 3.58 -4.20
C MET A 13 3.01 2.39 -4.76
N GLN A 14 1.99 1.93 -4.05
CA GLN A 14 1.16 0.81 -4.48
C GLN A 14 0.48 1.05 -5.83
N GLY A 15 0.26 -0.02 -6.60
CA GLY A 15 -0.35 -0.01 -7.92
C GLY A 15 0.57 0.48 -9.03
N ARG A 16 1.89 0.54 -8.81
CA ARG A 16 2.88 0.99 -9.83
C ARG A 16 3.62 -0.18 -10.45
N LEU A 17 3.60 -1.35 -9.82
CA LEU A 17 4.14 -2.59 -10.35
C LEU A 17 3.05 -3.55 -10.84
N LEU A 18 1.78 -3.14 -10.73
CA LEU A 18 0.61 -3.91 -11.14
C LEU A 18 -0.17 -3.22 -12.26
N ALA A 19 -1.08 -3.97 -12.89
CA ALA A 19 -2.05 -3.39 -13.81
C ALA A 19 -2.94 -2.36 -13.08
N LYS A 20 -3.26 -1.25 -13.77
CA LYS A 20 -4.09 -0.18 -13.22
C LYS A 20 -5.45 -0.73 -12.76
N TYR A 21 -5.80 -0.44 -11.51
CA TYR A 21 -7.10 -0.81 -10.97
C TYR A 21 -8.20 0.02 -11.63
N GLN A 22 -9.06 -0.63 -12.43
CA GLN A 22 -10.18 0.01 -13.13
C GLN A 22 -9.79 1.28 -13.92
N GLY A 23 -8.56 1.33 -14.45
CA GLY A 23 -8.04 2.50 -15.16
C GLY A 23 -7.74 3.72 -14.28
N ARG A 24 -7.92 3.65 -12.96
CA ARG A 24 -7.68 4.74 -12.01
C ARG A 24 -6.19 4.98 -11.81
N TYR A 25 -5.81 6.24 -11.60
CA TYR A 25 -4.42 6.63 -11.41
C TYR A 25 -3.91 6.33 -10.00
N GLN A 26 -4.69 6.59 -8.96
CA GLN A 26 -4.34 6.30 -7.57
C GLN A 26 -5.50 5.56 -6.92
N ALA A 27 -5.33 4.24 -6.77
CA ALA A 27 -6.33 3.36 -6.20
C ALA A 27 -5.65 2.09 -5.70
N HIS A 28 -6.18 1.52 -4.62
CA HIS A 28 -5.76 0.22 -4.15
C HIS A 28 -6.17 -0.88 -5.15
N PRO A 29 -5.24 -1.77 -5.60
CA PRO A 29 -5.54 -2.82 -6.56
C PRO A 29 -6.27 -4.01 -5.93
N ILE A 30 -7.56 -3.81 -5.62
CA ILE A 30 -8.40 -4.82 -4.95
C ILE A 30 -8.41 -6.13 -5.74
N GLY A 31 -8.18 -7.23 -5.02
CA GLY A 31 -8.20 -8.59 -5.55
C GLY A 31 -6.85 -9.12 -6.06
N TYR A 32 -5.84 -8.26 -6.24
CA TYR A 32 -4.52 -8.67 -6.74
C TYR A 32 -3.34 -7.86 -6.17
N TRP A 33 -3.55 -7.12 -5.08
CA TRP A 33 -2.52 -6.29 -4.44
C TRP A 33 -1.36 -7.11 -3.86
N GLN A 34 -1.60 -8.37 -3.50
CA GLN A 34 -0.60 -9.26 -2.92
C GLN A 34 0.57 -9.51 -3.87
N ASP A 35 0.30 -9.57 -5.18
CA ASP A 35 1.30 -9.81 -6.21
C ASP A 35 2.40 -8.73 -6.22
N GLU A 36 2.07 -7.51 -5.80
CA GLU A 36 3.01 -6.39 -5.77
C GLU A 36 4.18 -6.63 -4.80
N PHE A 37 3.98 -7.41 -3.73
CA PHE A 37 5.06 -7.78 -2.81
C PHE A 37 6.12 -8.64 -3.49
N PHE A 38 5.70 -9.55 -4.37
CA PHE A 38 6.62 -10.41 -5.11
C PHE A 38 7.33 -9.63 -6.20
N GLN A 39 6.60 -8.80 -6.94
CA GLN A 39 7.20 -7.92 -7.96
C GLN A 39 8.22 -6.95 -7.33
N ALA A 40 7.88 -6.34 -6.19
CA ALA A 40 8.78 -5.43 -5.47
C ALA A 40 10.05 -6.16 -5.01
N LYS A 41 9.93 -7.39 -4.50
CA LYS A 41 11.08 -8.23 -4.13
C LYS A 41 11.98 -8.51 -5.32
N ASP A 42 11.40 -8.94 -6.44
CA ASP A 42 12.16 -9.31 -7.64
C ASP A 42 12.90 -8.10 -8.23
N LEU A 43 12.38 -6.89 -8.03
CA LEU A 43 13.00 -5.62 -8.38
C LEU A 43 14.00 -5.10 -7.32
N GLY A 44 14.16 -5.78 -6.19
CA GLY A 44 15.08 -5.39 -5.12
C GLY A 44 14.64 -4.18 -4.30
N LEU A 45 13.34 -3.88 -4.26
CA LEU A 45 12.75 -2.84 -3.42
C LEU A 45 12.60 -3.34 -1.97
N ASP A 46 12.76 -2.43 -1.02
CA ASP A 46 12.68 -2.71 0.42
C ASP A 46 11.27 -2.46 0.98
N CYS A 47 10.47 -1.56 0.37
CA CYS A 47 9.15 -1.23 0.90
C CYS A 47 8.10 -0.79 -0.14
N ILE A 48 6.83 -0.84 0.29
CA ILE A 48 5.67 -0.32 -0.44
C ILE A 48 5.01 0.76 0.43
N GLU A 49 4.63 1.88 -0.18
CA GLU A 49 3.65 2.83 0.36
C GLU A 49 2.26 2.38 -0.06
N PHE A 50 1.44 1.95 0.89
CA PHE A 50 0.09 1.47 0.62
C PHE A 50 -0.86 2.63 0.31
N ILE A 51 -1.85 2.37 -0.54
CA ILE A 51 -2.93 3.33 -0.83
C ILE A 51 -4.17 2.92 -0.02
N LEU A 52 -4.75 3.89 0.67
CA LEU A 52 -6.09 3.85 1.23
C LEU A 52 -6.91 4.96 0.57
N ASP A 53 -7.65 4.62 -0.48
CA ASP A 53 -8.61 5.50 -1.13
C ASP A 53 -10.05 5.24 -0.65
N PHE A 54 -10.96 6.17 -0.95
CA PHE A 54 -12.35 6.13 -0.45
C PHE A 54 -13.20 5.02 -1.08
N ASN A 55 -12.96 4.71 -2.35
CA ASN A 55 -13.79 3.75 -3.07
C ASN A 55 -13.49 2.33 -2.63
N ASP A 56 -14.53 1.55 -2.31
CA ASP A 56 -14.40 0.16 -1.84
C ASP A 56 -13.44 0.01 -0.63
N ALA A 57 -13.29 1.07 0.19
CA ALA A 57 -12.34 1.11 1.30
C ALA A 57 -12.55 -0.05 2.29
N GLU A 58 -13.78 -0.51 2.47
CA GLU A 58 -14.13 -1.66 3.30
C GLU A 58 -13.49 -2.98 2.85
N LYS A 59 -13.04 -3.06 1.59
CA LYS A 59 -12.32 -4.21 1.03
C LYS A 59 -10.79 -4.05 1.12
N ASN A 60 -10.30 -2.88 1.51
CA ASN A 60 -8.87 -2.64 1.65
C ASN A 60 -8.32 -3.46 2.84
N PRO A 61 -7.19 -4.18 2.68
CA PRO A 61 -6.63 -5.00 3.74
C PRO A 61 -6.25 -4.19 5.00
N LEU A 62 -6.07 -2.88 4.89
CA LEU A 62 -5.86 -2.00 6.05
C LEU A 62 -7.08 -1.91 6.97
N LEU A 63 -8.30 -2.11 6.44
CA LEU A 63 -9.56 -1.96 7.18
C LEU A 63 -10.26 -3.29 7.46
N THR A 64 -9.90 -4.37 6.76
CA THR A 64 -10.45 -5.71 7.02
C THR A 64 -9.87 -6.34 8.27
N LYS A 65 -10.60 -7.29 8.86
CA LYS A 65 -10.21 -7.97 10.11
C LYS A 65 -8.87 -8.72 10.00
N ASP A 66 -8.67 -9.47 8.93
CA ASP A 66 -7.50 -10.35 8.76
C ASP A 66 -6.42 -9.76 7.82
N GLY A 67 -6.74 -8.65 7.14
CA GLY A 67 -5.83 -8.01 6.17
C GLY A 67 -4.49 -7.55 6.77
N PRO A 68 -4.41 -6.97 7.99
CA PRO A 68 -3.12 -6.64 8.60
C PRO A 68 -2.24 -7.88 8.82
N SER A 69 -2.82 -9.02 9.17
CA SER A 69 -2.08 -10.28 9.30
C SER A 69 -1.55 -10.77 7.95
N GLU A 70 -2.35 -10.67 6.89
CA GLU A 70 -1.93 -11.01 5.52
C GLU A 70 -0.77 -10.11 5.04
N ILE A 71 -0.86 -8.79 5.28
CA ILE A 71 0.21 -7.83 4.96
C ILE A 71 1.51 -8.21 5.68
N LEU A 72 1.45 -8.54 6.97
CA LEU A 72 2.62 -8.94 7.76
C LEU A 72 3.22 -10.27 7.28
N GLU A 73 2.37 -11.24 6.90
CA GLU A 73 2.81 -12.51 6.34
C GLU A 73 3.54 -12.32 5.01
N LEU A 74 2.95 -11.55 4.08
CA LEU A 74 3.57 -11.23 2.80
C LEU A 74 4.90 -10.49 3.01
N SER A 75 4.93 -9.52 3.93
CA SER A 75 6.15 -8.79 4.27
C SER A 75 7.25 -9.73 4.76
N ARG A 76 6.92 -10.71 5.61
CA ARG A 76 7.87 -11.73 6.09
C ARG A 76 8.35 -12.64 4.95
N LYS A 77 7.46 -13.01 4.02
CA LYS A 77 7.74 -13.92 2.90
C LYS A 77 8.63 -13.27 1.83
N THR A 78 8.44 -11.97 1.58
CA THR A 78 9.14 -11.27 0.51
C THR A 78 10.31 -10.42 0.98
N GLY A 79 10.33 -10.03 2.25
CA GLY A 79 11.26 -9.04 2.79
C GLY A 79 10.87 -7.59 2.47
N VAL A 80 9.76 -7.38 1.76
CA VAL A 80 9.25 -6.05 1.40
C VAL A 80 8.23 -5.61 2.44
N VAL A 81 8.49 -4.50 3.12
CA VAL A 81 7.61 -4.03 4.20
C VAL A 81 6.64 -2.94 3.73
N VAL A 82 5.46 -2.87 4.33
CA VAL A 82 4.62 -1.66 4.21
C VAL A 82 5.15 -0.62 5.20
N ARG A 83 5.61 0.54 4.70
CA ARG A 83 6.27 1.55 5.54
C ARG A 83 5.41 2.78 5.81
N THR A 84 4.63 3.18 4.82
CA THR A 84 3.79 4.38 4.84
C THR A 84 2.45 4.06 4.18
N VAL A 85 1.46 4.92 4.43
CA VAL A 85 0.15 4.86 3.80
C VAL A 85 -0.15 6.23 3.21
N CYS A 86 -0.48 6.26 1.93
CA CYS A 86 -1.14 7.39 1.27
C CYS A 86 -2.65 7.26 1.53
N ALA A 87 -3.19 8.14 2.38
CA ALA A 87 -4.56 8.04 2.89
C ALA A 87 -5.51 9.06 2.22
N ASP A 88 -5.67 8.93 0.89
CA ASP A 88 -6.62 9.73 0.10
C ASP A 88 -8.07 9.60 0.57
N TYR A 89 -8.40 8.52 1.29
CA TYR A 89 -9.68 8.32 1.95
C TYR A 89 -10.16 9.58 2.69
N PHE A 90 -9.27 10.28 3.40
CA PHE A 90 -9.65 11.44 4.20
C PHE A 90 -9.93 12.71 3.38
N MET A 91 -9.66 12.71 2.08
CA MET A 91 -10.12 13.77 1.18
C MET A 91 -11.64 13.71 0.99
N GLU A 92 -12.19 12.49 0.95
CA GLU A 92 -13.64 12.27 0.82
C GLU A 92 -14.34 12.13 2.17
N ALA A 93 -13.64 11.66 3.20
CA ALA A 93 -14.15 11.49 4.55
C ALA A 93 -13.26 12.23 5.57
N PRO A 94 -13.31 13.58 5.59
CA PRO A 94 -12.48 14.37 6.48
C PRO A 94 -12.77 14.06 7.96
N LEU A 95 -11.71 14.03 8.79
CA LEU A 95 -11.86 13.83 10.24
C LEU A 95 -12.42 15.05 10.98
N HIS A 96 -12.31 16.23 10.37
CA HIS A 96 -12.57 17.52 11.02
C HIS A 96 -13.90 18.16 10.62
N SER A 97 -14.65 17.53 9.72
CA SER A 97 -15.96 18.00 9.29
C SER A 97 -16.88 16.82 9.01
N ILE A 98 -18.15 17.00 9.34
CA ILE A 98 -19.20 16.04 8.97
C ILE A 98 -19.66 16.47 7.58
N LYS A 99 -19.61 15.58 6.59
CA LYS A 99 -20.32 15.83 5.32
C LYS A 99 -21.81 15.89 5.67
N GLU A 100 -22.41 17.07 5.62
CA GLU A 100 -23.86 17.20 5.57
C GLU A 100 -24.29 16.59 4.23
N ASP A 101 -25.11 15.54 4.27
CA ASP A 101 -25.73 15.00 3.06
C ASP A 101 -26.53 16.13 2.40
N VAL A 102 -26.19 16.45 1.14
CA VAL A 102 -27.01 17.32 0.27
C VAL A 102 -27.96 16.46 -0.52
#